data_AF-A0A8T4IC86-F1
#
_entry.id   AF-A0A8T4IC86-F1
#
_cell.length_a   1.000
_cell.length_b   1.000
_cell.length_c   1.000
_cell.angle_alpha   90.00
_cell.angle_beta   90.00
_cell.angle_gamma   90.00
#
_symmetry.space_group_name_H-M   'P 1'
#
loop_
_entity.id
_entity.type
_entity.pdbx_description
1 polymer ?
#
loop_
_entity_poly.entity_id
_entity_poly.type
_entity_poly.pdbx_seq_one_letter_code
_entity_poly.pdbx_strand_id
1 'polypeptide(L)' 'EERVTWTMDRATKAGFPAKNPNYKTQPQNLLLARATAECARLIAADVLMGMPYSAEELADENDDTAPAPKTR' A
#
# COMPACT_ATOMS: atom_id res chain seq x y z
N GLU A 1 -8.16 4.98 -21.91
CA GLU A 1 -8.37 5.36 -20.50
C GLU A 1 -7.82 4.23 -19.65
N GLU A 2 -6.98 4.51 -18.66
CA GLU A 2 -6.45 3.46 -17.80
C GLU A 2 -7.30 3.40 -16.53
N ARG A 3 -7.85 2.22 -16.22
CA ARG A 3 -8.78 2.04 -15.09
C ARG A 3 -8.23 0.98 -14.15
N VAL A 4 -7.94 1.42 -12.93
CA VAL A 4 -7.55 0.55 -11.82
C VAL A 4 -8.70 0.46 -10.82
N THR A 5 -9.04 -0.74 -10.38
CA THR A 5 -10.06 -0.95 -9.35
C THR A 5 -9.50 -1.81 -8.22
N TRP A 6 -9.60 -1.28 -7.00
CA TRP A 6 -9.25 -1.98 -5.77
C TRP A 6 -10.50 -2.26 -4.96
N THR A 7 -10.66 -3.51 -4.55
CA THR A 7 -11.75 -3.97 -3.70
C THR A 7 -11.21 -4.61 -2.45
N MET A 8 -12.03 -4.68 -1.40
CA MET A 8 -11.67 -5.38 -0.16
C MET A 8 -11.40 -6.87 -0.40
N ASP A 9 -12.07 -7.52 -1.36
CA ASP A 9 -11.78 -8.91 -1.75
C ASP A 9 -10.35 -9.06 -2.28
N ARG A 10 -9.92 -8.17 -3.20
CA ARG A 10 -8.55 -8.14 -3.72
C ARG A 10 -7.54 -7.87 -2.60
N ALA A 11 -7.81 -6.89 -1.74
CA ALA A 11 -6.94 -6.58 -0.61
C ALA A 11 -6.83 -7.74 0.39
N THR A 12 -7.93 -8.44 0.65
CA THR A 12 -7.98 -9.61 1.54
C THR A 12 -7.18 -10.78 0.97
N LYS A 13 -7.33 -11.06 -0.33
CA LYS A 13 -6.52 -12.08 -1.03
C LYS A 13 -5.02 -11.76 -1.01
N ALA A 14 -4.66 -10.47 -1.01
CA ALA A 14 -3.28 -10.01 -0.87
C ALA A 14 -2.78 -9.97 0.59
N GLY A 15 -3.65 -10.22 1.58
CA GLY A 15 -3.29 -10.25 3.00
C GLY A 15 -3.10 -8.89 3.65
N PHE A 16 -3.41 -7.76 2.99
CA PHE A 16 -3.21 -6.42 3.57
C PHE A 16 -4.03 -6.15 4.84
N PRO A 17 -5.32 -6.58 4.93
CA PRO A 17 -6.11 -6.36 6.14
C PRO A 17 -5.61 -7.10 7.38
N ALA A 18 -4.75 -8.12 7.21
CA ALA A 18 -4.09 -8.81 8.30
C ALA A 18 -2.82 -8.08 8.77
N LYS A 19 -2.13 -7.39 7.85
CA LYS A 19 -0.87 -6.67 8.11
C LYS A 19 -1.11 -5.25 8.64
N ASN A 20 -2.13 -4.57 8.12
CA ASN A 20 -2.42 -3.21 8.52
C ASN A 20 -3.86 -3.08 9.04
N PRO A 21 -4.04 -2.77 10.33
CA PRO A 21 -5.36 -2.63 10.94
C PRO A 21 -6.15 -1.46 10.35
N ASN A 22 -5.50 -0.51 9.68
CA ASN A 22 -6.17 0.61 9.05
C ASN A 22 -7.11 0.21 7.91
N TYR A 23 -6.97 -1.00 7.32
CA TYR A 23 -7.96 -1.52 6.38
C TYR A 23 -9.32 -1.80 7.02
N LYS A 24 -9.37 -1.95 8.36
CA LYS A 24 -10.63 -2.12 9.09
C LYS A 24 -11.23 -0.79 9.52
N THR A 25 -10.40 0.21 9.81
CA THR A 25 -10.85 1.53 10.29
C THR A 25 -11.12 2.51 9.15
N GLN A 26 -10.35 2.45 8.06
CA GLN A 26 -10.42 3.36 6.92
C GLN A 26 -10.22 2.62 5.56
N PRO A 27 -11.12 1.67 5.22
CA PRO A 27 -10.97 0.84 4.02
C PRO A 27 -10.98 1.65 2.71
N GLN A 28 -11.89 2.63 2.56
CA GLN A 28 -11.95 3.42 1.32
C GLN A 28 -10.65 4.16 1.04
N ASN A 29 -10.03 4.79 2.04
CA ASN A 29 -8.84 5.61 1.87
C ASN A 29 -7.66 4.75 1.40
N LEU A 30 -7.48 3.57 2.00
CA LEU A 30 -6.39 2.66 1.62
C LEU A 30 -6.61 2.04 0.23
N LEU A 31 -7.83 1.66 -0.11
CA LEU A 31 -8.14 1.17 -1.45
C LEU A 31 -7.94 2.26 -2.52
N LEU A 32 -8.29 3.51 -2.20
CA LEU A 32 -8.04 4.66 -3.07
C LEU A 32 -6.55 4.91 -3.25
N ALA A 33 -5.76 4.88 -2.17
CA ALA A 33 -4.31 5.04 -2.23
C ALA A 33 -3.67 3.97 -3.12
N ARG A 34 -4.05 2.70 -2.95
CA ARG A 34 -3.58 1.58 -3.78
C ARG A 34 -3.97 1.74 -5.26
N ALA A 35 -5.23 2.09 -5.54
CA ALA A 35 -5.68 2.33 -6.90
C ALA A 35 -4.95 3.50 -7.56
N THR A 36 -4.70 4.56 -6.79
CA THR A 36 -3.99 5.75 -7.26
C THR A 36 -2.52 5.44 -7.54
N ALA A 37 -1.86 4.70 -6.65
CA ALA A 37 -0.46 4.29 -6.82
C ALA A 37 -0.28 3.39 -8.04
N GLU A 38 -1.14 2.38 -8.22
CA GLU A 38 -1.10 1.51 -9.39
C GLU A 38 -1.43 2.28 -10.68
N CYS A 39 -2.43 3.19 -10.66
CA CYS A 39 -2.75 4.03 -11.81
C CYS A 39 -1.60 4.99 -12.17
N ALA A 40 -0.99 5.65 -11.18
CA ALA A 40 0.14 6.54 -11.36
C ALA A 40 1.35 5.81 -11.97
N ARG A 41 1.59 4.55 -11.57
CA ARG A 41 2.63 3.72 -12.20
C ARG A 41 2.33 3.40 -13.66
N LEU A 42 1.07 3.21 -14.03
CA LEU A 42 0.69 2.93 -15.42
C LEU A 42 0.84 4.17 -16.32
N ILE A 43 0.51 5.37 -15.82
CA ILE A 43 0.43 6.58 -16.66
C ILE A 43 1.63 7.52 -16.52
N ALA A 44 2.38 7.44 -15.42
CA ALA A 44 3.40 8.42 -15.04
C ALA A 44 4.64 7.75 -14.41
N ALA A 45 5.00 6.55 -14.88
CA ALA A 45 6.19 5.82 -14.43
C ALA A 45 7.47 6.68 -14.46
N ASP A 46 7.65 7.47 -15.52
CA ASP A 46 8.84 8.33 -15.71
C ASP A 46 8.94 9.45 -14.66
N VAL A 47 7.80 9.97 -14.18
CA VAL A 47 7.75 11.07 -13.20
C VAL A 47 7.95 10.57 -11.78
N LEU A 48 7.59 9.32 -11.51
CA LEU A 48 7.80 8.69 -10.20
C LEU A 48 9.28 8.36 -9.92
N MET A 49 10.20 8.60 -10.87
CA MET A 49 11.64 8.27 -10.76
C MET A 49 11.90 6.82 -10.28
N GLY A 50 10.98 5.90 -10.60
CA GLY A 50 11.07 4.51 -10.15
C GLY A 50 10.70 4.26 -8.68
N MET A 51 10.02 5.18 -7.98
CA MET A 51 9.40 4.86 -6.68
C MET A 51 8.26 3.84 -6.88
N PRO A 52 8.44 2.57 -6.45
CA PRO A 52 7.49 1.52 -6.75
C PRO A 52 6.32 1.45 -5.77
N TYR A 53 6.36 2.22 -4.66
CA TYR A 53 5.42 2.12 -3.56
C TYR A 53 4.99 3.50 -3.05
N SER A 54 3.71 3.67 -2.71
CA SER A 54 3.24 4.83 -1.94
C SER A 54 3.70 4.74 -0.47
N ALA A 55 3.66 5.86 0.26
CA ALA A 55 4.01 5.89 1.67
C ALA A 55 3.16 4.92 2.51
N GLU A 56 1.88 4.77 2.17
CA GLU A 56 0.97 3.82 2.78
C GLU A 56 1.31 2.37 2.42
N GLU A 57 1.78 2.10 1.20
CA GLU A 57 2.26 0.77 0.80
C GLU A 57 3.54 0.40 1.53
N LEU A 58 4.44 1.37 1.73
CA LEU A 58 5.67 1.18 2.50
C LEU A 58 5.35 0.96 3.99
N ALA A 59 4.33 1.64 4.53
CA ALA A 59 3.83 1.40 5.88
C ALA A 59 3.20 0.00 6.03
N ASP A 60 2.59 -0.55 4.97
CA ASP A 60 2.11 -1.95 4.94
C ASP A 60 3.27 -2.98 4.94
N GLU A 61 4.48 -2.60 4.51
CA GLU A 61 5.68 -3.45 4.46
C GLU A 61 6.55 -3.36 5.74
N ASN A 62 6.47 -2.25 6.48
CA ASN A 62 7.40 -1.95 7.59
C ASN A 62 7.15 -2.74 8.91
N ASP A 63 6.26 -3.72 8.95
CA ASP A 63 6.02 -4.51 10.17
C ASP A 63 7.06 -5.64 10.38
N ASP A 64 7.98 -5.87 9.43
CA ASP A 64 8.89 -7.04 9.46
C ASP A 64 10.38 -6.79 9.77
N THR A 65 10.86 -5.56 10.02
CA THR A 65 12.29 -5.38 10.38
C THR A 65 12.59 -4.17 11.27
N ALA A 66 12.64 -4.38 12.59
CA ALA A 66 13.78 -4.06 13.45
C ALA A 66 13.47 -4.45 14.92
N PRO A 67 14.11 -5.47 15.52
CA PRO A 67 14.15 -5.52 16.97
C PRO A 67 14.91 -4.29 17.44
N ALA A 68 14.23 -3.42 18.20
CA ALA A 68 14.88 -2.31 18.89
C ALA A 68 16.11 -2.84 19.64
N PRO A 69 17.31 -2.23 19.48
CA PRO A 69 18.45 -2.63 20.29
C PRO A 69 18.11 -2.29 21.74
N LYS A 70 17.93 -3.34 22.56
CA LYS A 70 17.84 -3.18 24.02
C LYS A 70 19.20 -2.70 24.51
N THR A 71 19.35 -1.39 24.70
CA THR A 71 20.48 -0.83 25.43
C THR A 71 20.41 -1.38 26.85
N ARG A 72 21.48 -2.07 27.25
CA ARG A 72 21.71 -2.62 28.58
C ARG A 72 21.97 -1.51 29.60
#